data_AF-A0A7S3LZG1-F1
#
_entry.id   AF-A0A7S3LZG1-F1
#
_cell.length_a   1.000
_cell.length_b   1.000
_cell.length_c   1.000
_cell.angle_alpha   90.00
_cell.angle_beta   90.00
_cell.angle_gamma   90.00
#
_symmetry.space_group_name_H-M   'P 1'
#
loop_
_entity.id
_entity.type
_entity.pdbx_description
1 polymer ?
#
loop_
_entity_poly.entity_id
_entity_poly.type
_entity_poly.pdbx_seq_one_letter_code
_entity_poly.pdbx_strand_id
1 'polypeptide(L)'
;SNPVLAMQVKQGREVGSRPTTIVQLLNAVYQEDLMDDQDYEDITAEIHSEASKHGAVARVVIPKPAKDGGFVDGVGKVFVSFVDMTAARKFQMDANGRKFENRVVCAAFYPVEKFNDGKYKLWST
;
A
#
# COMPACT_ATOMS: atom_id res chain seq x y z
N SER A 1 -13.01 12.68 11.28
CA SER A 1 -13.02 11.42 10.52
C SER A 1 -12.86 11.73 9.03
N ASN A 2 -11.85 11.16 8.35
CA ASN A 2 -11.61 11.40 6.93
C ASN A 2 -12.52 10.48 6.06
N PRO A 3 -13.56 11.00 5.38
CA PRO A 3 -14.54 10.18 4.66
C PRO A 3 -13.93 9.44 3.46
N VAL A 4 -12.90 10.02 2.82
CA VAL A 4 -12.21 9.40 1.68
C VAL A 4 -11.45 8.16 2.11
N LEU A 5 -10.74 8.25 3.24
CA LEU A 5 -10.03 7.10 3.80
C LEU A 5 -10.98 5.97 4.17
N ALA A 6 -12.14 6.29 4.76
CA ALA A 6 -13.15 5.30 5.09
C ALA A 6 -13.68 4.56 3.85
N MET A 7 -13.93 5.29 2.76
CA MET A 7 -14.35 4.70 1.48
C MET A 7 -13.25 3.80 0.88
N GLN A 8 -12.00 4.25 0.88
CA GLN A 8 -10.86 3.48 0.40
C GLN A 8 -10.67 2.18 1.19
N VAL A 9 -10.79 2.24 2.52
CA VAL A 9 -10.69 1.06 3.39
C VAL A 9 -11.83 0.07 3.12
N LYS A 10 -13.08 0.55 3.00
CA LYS A 10 -14.22 -0.31 2.70
C LYS A 10 -14.02 -1.05 1.37
N GLN A 11 -13.68 -0.33 0.30
CA GLN A 11 -13.44 -0.94 -1.01
C GLN A 11 -12.21 -1.83 -1.03
N GLY A 12 -11.13 -1.43 -0.35
CA GLY A 12 -9.93 -2.24 -0.20
C GLY A 12 -10.24 -3.59 0.43
N ARG A 13 -11.08 -3.63 1.47
CA ARG A 13 -11.54 -4.88 2.10
C ARG A 13 -12.47 -5.70 1.21
N GLU A 14 -13.38 -5.06 0.48
CA GLU A 14 -14.33 -5.74 -0.41
C GLU A 14 -13.62 -6.39 -1.61
N VAL A 15 -12.78 -5.63 -2.31
CA VAL A 15 -11.99 -6.12 -3.45
C VAL A 15 -10.88 -7.05 -2.99
N GLY A 16 -10.24 -6.73 -1.87
CA GLY A 16 -9.20 -7.54 -1.24
C GLY A 16 -9.72 -8.77 -0.51
N SER A 17 -10.97 -9.17 -0.72
CA SER A 17 -11.52 -10.43 -0.19
C SER A 17 -10.89 -11.66 -0.81
N ARG A 18 -10.34 -11.53 -2.03
CA ARG A 18 -9.61 -12.60 -2.72
C ARG A 18 -8.09 -12.42 -2.55
N PRO A 19 -7.38 -13.43 -2.02
CA PRO A 19 -5.92 -13.39 -1.93
C PRO A 19 -5.25 -13.20 -3.29
N THR A 20 -4.23 -12.35 -3.33
CA THR A 20 -3.33 -12.16 -4.46
C THR A 20 -1.89 -12.06 -3.95
N THR A 21 -0.92 -11.97 -4.86
CA THR A 21 0.48 -11.69 -4.50
C THR A 21 0.73 -10.23 -4.13
N ILE A 22 -0.27 -9.35 -4.29
CA ILE A 22 -0.13 -7.91 -4.05
C ILE A 22 -0.91 -7.53 -2.79
N VAL A 23 -0.24 -6.89 -1.84
CA VAL A 23 -0.85 -6.33 -0.64
C VAL A 23 -0.80 -4.81 -0.73
N GLN A 24 -1.94 -4.16 -0.56
CA GLN A 24 -2.02 -2.71 -0.38
C GLN A 24 -2.09 -2.39 1.12
N LEU A 25 -1.35 -1.37 1.55
CA LEU A 25 -1.44 -0.78 2.88
C LEU A 25 -2.10 0.59 2.73
N LEU A 26 -3.21 0.76 3.44
CA LEU A 26 -3.95 2.00 3.55
C LEU A 26 -3.68 2.60 4.93
N ASN A 27 -3.65 3.93 5.02
CA ASN A 27 -3.37 4.66 6.26
C ASN A 27 -1.98 4.37 6.86
N ALA A 28 -1.02 3.92 6.03
CA ALA A 28 0.37 3.75 6.44
C ALA A 28 1.14 5.07 6.28
N VAL A 29 0.98 5.72 5.13
CA VAL A 29 1.68 6.96 4.76
C VAL A 29 0.68 8.01 4.28
N TYR A 30 1.06 9.27 4.34
CA TYR A 30 0.36 10.40 3.76
C TYR A 30 1.24 11.10 2.73
N GLN A 31 0.63 12.02 1.99
CA GLN A 31 1.33 12.81 0.99
C GLN A 31 2.55 13.54 1.57
N GLU A 32 2.41 14.12 2.77
CA GLU A 32 3.46 14.87 3.46
C GLU A 32 4.73 14.04 3.71
N ASP A 33 4.57 12.78 4.11
CA ASP A 33 5.68 11.85 4.36
C ASP A 33 6.43 11.43 3.06
N LEU A 34 5.86 11.75 1.89
CA LEU A 34 6.40 11.35 0.58
C LEU A 34 6.94 12.53 -0.24
N MET A 35 6.93 13.75 0.33
CA MET A 35 7.44 14.95 -0.32
C MET A 35 8.96 15.06 -0.27
N ASP A 36 9.55 14.63 0.85
CA ASP A 36 11.00 14.58 1.02
C ASP A 36 11.56 13.28 0.45
N ASP A 37 12.66 13.38 -0.31
CA ASP A 37 13.25 12.23 -0.97
C ASP A 37 13.94 11.28 0.01
N GLN A 38 14.47 11.79 1.14
CA GLN A 38 15.10 10.98 2.18
C GLN A 38 14.05 10.22 3.00
N ASP A 39 12.98 10.90 3.44
CA ASP A 39 11.87 10.24 4.13
C ASP A 39 11.23 9.15 3.24
N TYR A 40 11.06 9.43 1.94
CA TYR A 40 10.56 8.44 1.00
C TYR A 40 11.45 7.19 0.91
N GLU A 41 12.77 7.36 0.84
CA GLU A 41 13.72 6.26 0.78
C GLU A 41 13.70 5.44 2.07
N ASP A 42 13.67 6.10 3.22
CA ASP A 42 13.61 5.45 4.53
C ASP A 42 12.32 4.64 4.71
N ILE A 43 11.16 5.23 4.37
CA ILE A 43 9.87 4.54 4.40
C ILE A 43 9.87 3.34 3.44
N THR A 44 10.38 3.53 2.21
CA THR A 44 10.44 2.44 1.22
C THR A 44 11.31 1.29 1.72
N ALA A 45 12.47 1.60 2.33
CA ALA A 45 13.37 0.62 2.91
C ALA A 45 12.75 -0.10 4.11
N GLU A 46 12.05 0.63 5.00
CA GLU A 46 11.36 0.05 6.15
C GLU A 46 10.26 -0.92 5.72
N ILE A 47 9.38 -0.51 4.79
CA ILE A 47 8.33 -1.39 4.26
C ILE A 47 8.92 -2.61 3.58
N HIS A 48 9.97 -2.43 2.76
CA HIS A 48 10.61 -3.55 2.07
C HIS A 48 11.23 -4.53 3.07
N SER A 49 11.93 -4.03 4.08
CA SER A 49 12.56 -4.82 5.14
C SER A 49 11.51 -5.59 5.94
N GLU A 50 10.43 -4.93 6.36
CA GLU A 50 9.34 -5.56 7.11
C GLU A 50 8.65 -6.65 6.26
N ALA A 51 8.32 -6.35 5.01
CA ALA A 51 7.72 -7.31 4.09
C ALA A 51 8.62 -8.53 3.85
N SER A 52 9.94 -8.31 3.71
CA SER A 52 10.92 -9.37 3.44
C SER A 52 11.01 -10.43 4.55
N LYS A 53 10.54 -10.12 5.78
CA LYS A 53 10.44 -11.10 6.87
C LYS A 53 9.44 -12.21 6.59
N HIS A 54 8.46 -11.96 5.72
CA HIS A 54 7.39 -12.92 5.40
C HIS A 54 7.67 -13.75 4.14
N GLY A 55 8.53 -13.26 3.25
CA GLY A 55 8.98 -13.95 2.04
C GLY A 55 9.61 -13.01 1.02
N ALA A 56 9.97 -13.55 -0.15
CA ALA A 56 10.62 -12.78 -1.21
C ALA A 56 9.70 -11.68 -1.77
N VAL A 57 10.13 -10.43 -1.62
CA VAL A 57 9.49 -9.25 -2.19
C VAL A 57 9.96 -9.06 -3.62
N ALA A 58 9.02 -9.02 -4.56
CA ALA A 58 9.30 -8.76 -5.97
C ALA A 58 9.38 -7.26 -6.27
N ARG A 59 8.48 -6.46 -5.66
CA ARG A 59 8.41 -5.01 -5.90
C ARG A 59 7.68 -4.31 -4.75
N VAL A 60 8.18 -3.13 -4.36
CA VAL A 60 7.44 -2.17 -3.54
C VAL A 60 7.14 -0.96 -4.40
N VAL A 61 5.91 -0.45 -4.33
CA VAL A 61 5.49 0.78 -5.01
C VAL A 61 4.79 1.69 -4.03
N ILE A 62 5.29 2.91 -3.95
CA ILE A 62 4.70 4.01 -3.18
C ILE A 62 4.56 5.19 -4.17
N PRO A 63 3.34 5.50 -4.65
CA PRO A 63 3.14 6.61 -5.58
C PRO A 63 3.52 7.94 -4.94
N LYS A 64 4.49 8.64 -5.53
CA LYS A 64 4.93 9.97 -5.08
C LYS A 64 3.91 11.04 -5.49
N PRO A 65 3.69 12.07 -4.65
CA PRO A 65 2.95 13.25 -5.07
C PRO A 65 3.68 13.98 -6.21
N ALA A 66 2.92 14.64 -7.09
CA ALA A 66 3.53 15.44 -8.13
C ALA A 66 4.15 16.72 -7.54
N LYS A 67 5.36 17.08 -7.99
CA LYS A 67 6.10 18.25 -7.49
C LYS A 67 5.40 19.58 -7.81
N ASP A 68 4.52 19.59 -8.79
CA ASP A 68 3.71 20.74 -9.23
C ASP A 68 2.34 20.81 -8.51
N GLY A 69 2.08 19.92 -7.55
CA GLY A 69 0.79 19.83 -6.86
C GLY A 69 -0.31 19.13 -7.66
N GLY A 70 0.03 18.54 -8.82
CA GLY A 70 -0.87 17.70 -9.59
C GLY A 70 -1.37 16.48 -8.80
N PHE A 71 -2.58 16.02 -9.13
CA PHE A 71 -3.15 14.82 -8.53
C PHE A 71 -2.47 13.57 -9.10
N VAL A 72 -1.93 12.71 -8.23
CA VAL A 72 -1.37 11.41 -8.61
C VAL A 72 -2.19 10.28 -7.97
N ASP A 73 -2.54 9.30 -8.80
CA ASP A 73 -3.30 8.13 -8.37
C ASP A 73 -2.54 7.30 -7.33
N GLY A 74 -3.18 7.06 -6.19
CA GLY A 74 -2.65 6.16 -5.17
C GLY A 74 -1.68 6.79 -4.17
N VAL A 75 -1.46 8.10 -4.21
CA VAL A 75 -0.70 8.80 -3.15
C VAL A 75 -1.35 8.52 -1.78
N GLY A 76 -0.50 8.26 -0.79
CA GLY A 76 -0.93 7.83 0.56
C GLY A 76 -1.20 6.31 0.67
N LYS A 77 -0.90 5.53 -0.37
CA LYS A 77 -0.98 4.06 -0.35
C LYS A 77 0.38 3.46 -0.61
N VAL A 78 0.58 2.27 -0.04
CA VAL A 78 1.77 1.46 -0.29
C VAL A 78 1.33 0.14 -0.89
N PHE A 79 2.06 -0.36 -1.88
CA PHE A 79 1.80 -1.63 -2.52
C PHE A 79 3.05 -2.51 -2.43
N VAL A 80 2.87 -3.73 -1.97
CA VAL A 80 3.93 -4.74 -1.85
C VAL A 80 3.55 -5.94 -2.68
N SER A 81 4.37 -6.25 -3.67
CA SER A 81 4.29 -7.44 -4.51
C SER A 81 5.22 -8.50 -3.99
N PHE A 82 4.70 -9.68 -3.66
CA PHE A 82 5.48 -10.85 -3.31
C PHE A 82 5.65 -11.79 -4.51
N VAL A 83 6.67 -12.63 -4.46
CA VAL A 83 6.83 -13.75 -5.41
C VAL A 83 5.79 -14.85 -5.13
N ASP A 84 5.44 -15.05 -3.86
CA ASP A 84 4.53 -16.11 -3.41
C ASP A 84 3.29 -15.55 -2.69
N MET A 85 2.13 -16.17 -2.94
CA MET A 85 0.86 -15.77 -2.32
C MET A 85 0.81 -16.07 -0.82
N THR A 86 1.52 -17.10 -0.35
CA THR A 86 1.55 -17.43 1.08
C THR A 86 2.28 -16.34 1.86
N ALA A 87 3.39 -15.83 1.32
CA ALA A 87 4.10 -14.68 1.88
C ALA A 87 3.21 -13.42 1.92
N ALA A 88 2.52 -13.12 0.82
CA ALA A 88 1.57 -12.01 0.76
C ALA A 88 0.48 -12.13 1.82
N ARG A 89 -0.08 -13.33 2.03
CA ARG A 89 -1.11 -13.54 3.05
C ARG A 89 -0.58 -13.40 4.48
N LYS A 90 0.62 -13.92 4.77
CA LYS A 90 1.28 -13.73 6.07
C LYS A 90 1.49 -12.25 6.36
N PHE A 91 2.04 -11.51 5.40
CA PHE A 91 2.26 -10.07 5.54
C PHE A 91 0.96 -9.29 5.68
N GLN A 92 -0.07 -9.59 4.88
CA GLN A 92 -1.37 -8.93 4.99
C GLN A 92 -2.00 -9.12 6.38
N MET A 93 -1.93 -10.33 6.93
CA MET A 93 -2.45 -10.61 8.27
C MET A 93 -1.65 -9.92 9.37
N ASP A 94 -0.32 -9.89 9.24
CA ASP A 94 0.56 -9.25 10.22
C ASP A 94 0.43 -7.72 10.20
N ALA A 95 0.46 -7.10 9.03
CA ALA A 95 0.42 -5.65 8.88
C ALA A 95 -0.96 -5.05 9.21
N ASN A 96 -2.05 -5.79 9.00
CA ASN A 96 -3.39 -5.27 9.22
C ASN A 96 -3.66 -5.03 10.71
N GLY A 97 -3.92 -3.78 11.07
CA GLY A 97 -4.16 -3.37 12.46
C GLY A 97 -2.89 -2.99 13.24
N ARG A 98 -1.69 -3.16 12.66
CA ARG A 98 -0.45 -2.65 13.25
C ARG A 98 -0.37 -1.14 13.17
N LYS A 99 0.46 -0.56 14.04
CA LYS A 99 0.75 0.86 14.04
C LYS A 99 2.00 1.15 13.20
N PHE A 100 1.89 2.15 12.33
CA PHE A 100 3.00 2.78 11.62
C PHE A 100 2.93 4.27 11.91
N GLU A 101 3.95 4.86 12.54
CA GLU A 101 3.97 6.28 12.96
C GLU A 101 2.68 6.75 13.67
N ASN A 102 2.20 5.97 14.65
CA ASN A 102 0.94 6.17 15.39
C ASN A 102 -0.37 6.00 14.59
N ARG A 103 -0.32 5.60 13.33
CA ARG A 103 -1.49 5.35 12.48
C ARG A 103 -1.77 3.86 12.41
N VAL A 104 -3.04 3.48 12.49
CA VAL A 104 -3.44 2.06 12.34
C VAL A 104 -3.52 1.72 10.86
N VAL A 105 -2.66 0.83 10.41
CA VAL A 105 -2.58 0.37 9.03
C VAL A 105 -3.76 -0.55 8.72
N CYS A 106 -4.38 -0.38 7.56
CA CYS A 106 -5.31 -1.35 7.01
C CYS A 106 -4.66 -2.03 5.81
N ALA A 107 -4.37 -3.32 5.95
CA ALA A 107 -3.79 -4.11 4.86
C ALA A 107 -4.88 -4.95 4.18
N ALA A 108 -4.88 -4.96 2.85
CA ALA A 108 -5.80 -5.76 2.05
C ALA A 108 -5.11 -6.27 0.78
N PHE A 109 -5.64 -7.30 0.14
CA PHE A 109 -5.13 -7.70 -1.16
C PHE A 109 -5.48 -6.69 -2.25
N TYR A 110 -4.69 -6.67 -3.32
CA TYR A 110 -4.88 -5.79 -4.47
C TYR A 110 -4.89 -6.59 -5.79
N PRO A 111 -5.71 -6.22 -6.79
CA PRO A 111 -5.72 -6.89 -8.08
C PRO A 111 -4.37 -6.78 -8.80
N VAL A 112 -3.80 -7.93 -9.20
CA VAL A 112 -2.49 -8.02 -9.87
C VAL A 112 -2.48 -7.21 -11.17
N GLU A 113 -3.52 -7.32 -11.98
CA GLU A 113 -3.65 -6.61 -13.26
C GLU A 113 -3.59 -5.10 -13.08
N LYS A 114 -4.35 -4.56 -12.12
CA LYS A 114 -4.33 -3.11 -11.83
C LYS A 114 -2.95 -2.64 -11.37
N PHE A 115 -2.28 -3.42 -10.52
CA PHE A 115 -0.93 -3.11 -10.06
C PHE A 115 0.09 -3.07 -11.21
N ASN A 116 0.03 -4.05 -12.11
CA ASN A 116 0.91 -4.13 -13.27
C ASN A 116 0.65 -2.99 -14.28
N ASP A 117 -0.61 -2.60 -14.45
CA ASP A 117 -1.04 -1.47 -15.28
C ASP A 117 -0.69 -0.09 -14.68
N GLY A 118 -0.16 -0.03 -13.45
CA GLY A 118 0.09 1.23 -12.75
C GLY A 118 -1.18 1.95 -12.28
N LYS A 119 -2.32 1.26 -12.23
CA LYS A 119 -3.60 1.79 -11.74
C LYS A 119 -3.69 1.53 -10.24
N TYR A 120 -3.61 2.57 -9.42
CA TYR A 120 -3.60 2.47 -7.95
C TYR A 120 -4.94 2.85 -7.28
N LYS A 121 -6.00 2.94 -8.08
CA LYS A 121 -7.38 3.16 -7.64
C LYS A 121 -8.25 1.93 -7.91
N LEU A 122 -9.15 1.65 -6.98
CA LEU A 122 -10.08 0.52 -7.11
C LEU A 122 -11.36 0.88 -7.84
N TRP A 123 -11.78 2.15 -7.79
CA TRP A 123 -12.88 2.66 -8.57
C TRP A 123 -12.40 3.08 -9.97
N SER A 124 -13.28 2.89 -10.95
CA SER A 124 -13.16 3.54 -12.25
C SER A 124 -13.81 4.93 -12.12
N THR A 125 -13.11 5.98 -12.52
CA THR A 125 -13.75 7.24 -12.93
C THR A 125 -14.15 7.09 -14.40
#